data_AF-A0A016S8L8-F1
#
_entry.id   AF-A0A016S8L8-F1
#
_cell.length_a   1.000
_cell.length_b   1.000
_cell.length_c   1.000
_cell.angle_alpha   90.00
_cell.angle_beta   90.00
_cell.angle_gamma   90.00
#
_symmetry.space_group_name_H-M   'P 1'
#
loop_
_entity.id
_entity.type
_entity.pdbx_description
1 polymer ?
#
loop_
_entity_poly.entity_id
_entity_poly.type
_entity_poly.pdbx_seq_one_letter_code
_entity_poly.pdbx_strand_id
1 'polypeptide(L)'
;MIHSTNKDVWRDSRENEERESVSFSETNVRVVENMHKLSTTLAFETDYNIQKQLQVVCLREEPKSVLGMHIVGPNAAEVIQGYAVAVKAGITFDQLIGTVAIHPCSSEEFLKMRITKRSGEDPRVQGCCG
;
A
#
# COMPACT_ATOMS: atom_id res chain seq x y z
N MET A 1 -30.25 -11.92 -18.45
CA MET A 1 -30.42 -11.78 -17.00
C MET A 1 -29.04 -11.53 -16.39
N ILE A 2 -28.56 -10.29 -16.49
CA ILE A 2 -27.30 -9.84 -15.88
C ILE A 2 -27.67 -8.52 -15.22
N HIS A 3 -27.80 -8.51 -13.90
CA HIS A 3 -28.12 -7.33 -13.11
C HIS A 3 -27.39 -7.41 -11.78
N SER A 4 -26.84 -6.26 -11.36
CA SER A 4 -26.20 -5.95 -10.07
C SER A 4 -24.76 -6.46 -9.93
N THR A 5 -23.73 -5.69 -9.59
CA THR A 5 -23.53 -4.26 -9.31
C THR A 5 -22.01 -4.06 -9.33
N ASN A 6 -21.47 -3.23 -10.23
CA ASN A 6 -20.03 -2.90 -10.28
C ASN A 6 -19.75 -1.50 -9.67
N LYS A 7 -20.72 -0.95 -8.94
CA LYS A 7 -20.68 0.41 -8.37
C LYS A 7 -20.40 0.44 -6.86
N ASP A 8 -20.49 -0.69 -6.17
CA ASP A 8 -20.38 -0.74 -4.70
C ASP A 8 -18.93 -0.98 -4.21
N VAL A 9 -18.02 -1.37 -5.11
CA VAL A 9 -16.64 -1.79 -4.78
C VAL A 9 -15.75 -0.62 -4.31
N TRP A 10 -16.09 0.63 -4.62
CA TRP A 10 -15.18 1.78 -4.48
C TRP A 10 -15.56 2.79 -3.39
N ARG A 11 -16.70 2.64 -2.70
CA ARG A 11 -17.16 3.63 -1.70
C ARG A 11 -16.61 3.41 -0.28
N ASP A 12 -15.76 2.40 -0.11
CA ASP A 12 -15.58 1.70 1.17
C ASP A 12 -14.14 1.69 1.70
N SER A 13 -13.22 2.55 1.25
CA SER A 13 -11.79 2.37 1.61
C SER A 13 -11.48 2.48 3.12
N ARG A 14 -12.25 3.27 3.89
CA ARG A 14 -12.17 3.31 5.36
C ARG A 14 -12.92 2.15 6.02
N GLU A 15 -14.10 1.84 5.51
CA GLU A 15 -14.93 0.74 5.99
C GLU A 15 -14.29 -0.63 5.70
N ASN A 16 -13.47 -0.79 4.66
CA ASN A 16 -12.79 -2.04 4.35
C ASN A 16 -11.64 -2.32 5.33
N GLU A 17 -10.92 -1.28 5.76
CA GLU A 17 -9.96 -1.40 6.88
C GLU A 17 -10.67 -1.84 8.14
N GLU A 18 -11.78 -1.19 8.48
CA GLU A 18 -12.59 -1.52 9.65
C GLU A 18 -13.23 -2.91 9.54
N ARG A 19 -13.71 -3.34 8.37
CA ARG A 19 -14.36 -4.66 8.17
C ARG A 19 -13.35 -5.80 8.28
N GLU A 20 -12.16 -5.66 7.68
CA GLU A 20 -11.10 -6.67 7.81
C GLU A 20 -10.57 -6.71 9.25
N SER A 21 -10.40 -5.55 9.89
CA SER A 21 -10.05 -5.44 11.32
C SER A 21 -11.18 -5.77 12.29
N VAL A 22 -12.41 -5.98 11.82
CA VAL A 22 -13.55 -6.43 12.64
C VAL A 22 -13.61 -7.96 12.65
N SER A 23 -13.12 -8.63 11.59
CA SER A 23 -13.01 -10.09 11.55
C SER A 23 -11.79 -10.63 12.31
N PHE A 24 -10.69 -9.86 12.33
CA PHE A 24 -9.49 -10.14 13.11
C PHE A 24 -9.39 -9.14 14.26
N SER A 25 -9.06 -9.55 15.48
CA SER A 25 -8.87 -8.59 16.56
C SER A 25 -7.84 -7.52 16.18
N GLU A 26 -8.11 -6.24 16.48
CA GLU A 26 -7.21 -5.10 16.20
C GLU A 26 -5.78 -5.31 16.75
N THR A 27 -5.64 -6.20 17.75
CA THR A 27 -4.36 -6.63 18.30
C THR A 27 -3.48 -7.41 17.32
N ASN A 28 -4.07 -8.15 16.38
CA ASN A 28 -3.36 -9.11 15.51
C ASN A 28 -3.02 -8.55 14.13
N VAL A 29 -3.44 -7.32 13.84
CA VAL A 29 -3.21 -6.63 12.57
C VAL A 29 -2.02 -5.67 12.69
N ARG A 30 -1.17 -5.65 11.65
CA ARG A 30 -0.08 -4.71 11.45
C ARG A 30 -0.42 -3.84 10.24
N VAL A 31 -0.42 -2.53 10.46
CA VAL A 31 -0.58 -1.53 9.41
C VAL A 31 0.78 -0.87 9.17
N VAL A 32 1.28 -0.99 7.94
CA VAL A 32 2.53 -0.40 7.48
C VAL A 32 2.18 0.73 6.52
N GLU A 33 2.66 1.93 6.79
CA GLU A 33 2.32 3.16 6.03
C GLU A 33 3.60 3.81 5.50
N ASN A 34 3.53 4.37 4.30
CA ASN A 34 4.62 5.13 3.69
C ASN A 34 4.07 6.32 2.90
N MET A 35 4.63 7.51 3.10
CA MET A 35 4.27 8.73 2.37
C MET A 35 5.48 9.31 1.65
N HIS A 36 5.45 9.31 0.32
CA HIS A 36 6.56 9.77 -0.50
C HIS A 36 6.15 10.96 -1.38
N LYS A 37 6.97 12.02 -1.38
CA LYS A 37 6.90 13.08 -2.37
C LYS A 37 7.68 12.66 -3.59
N LEU A 38 7.04 12.45 -4.73
CA LEU A 38 7.81 12.18 -5.95
C LEU A 38 8.62 13.44 -6.28
N SER A 39 9.95 13.40 -6.13
CA SER A 39 10.82 14.46 -6.64
C SER A 39 11.08 14.18 -8.11
N THR A 40 10.35 14.85 -8.97
CA THR A 40 10.49 14.75 -10.42
C THR A 40 11.70 15.58 -10.88
N THR A 41 12.93 15.19 -10.51
CA THR A 41 14.13 15.98 -10.87
C THR A 41 14.53 15.80 -12.35
N LEU A 42 14.01 14.77 -13.03
CA LEU A 42 14.38 14.40 -14.41
C LEU A 42 13.20 14.26 -15.39
N ALA A 43 11.94 14.35 -14.95
CA ALA A 43 10.80 14.32 -15.87
C ALA A 43 10.29 15.75 -16.12
N PHE A 44 10.26 16.16 -17.39
CA PHE A 44 9.88 17.49 -17.86
C PHE A 44 8.37 17.80 -17.74
N GLU A 45 7.61 17.03 -16.96
CA GLU A 45 6.18 17.25 -16.78
C GLU A 45 5.90 18.01 -15.48
N THR A 46 5.21 19.14 -15.65
CA THR A 46 4.63 20.07 -14.68
C THR A 46 4.59 19.60 -13.23
N ASP A 47 5.11 20.46 -12.33
CA ASP A 47 5.09 20.40 -10.86
C ASP A 47 3.70 20.06 -10.27
N TYR A 48 3.32 18.79 -10.32
CA TYR A 48 2.21 18.27 -9.54
C TYR A 48 2.78 17.71 -8.23
N ASN A 49 2.60 18.46 -7.16
CA ASN A 49 3.01 18.16 -5.78
C ASN A 49 2.15 17.00 -5.18
N ILE A 50 1.95 15.92 -5.93
CA ILE A 50 1.10 14.80 -5.54
C ILE A 50 1.83 13.99 -4.47
N GLN A 51 1.33 14.07 -3.24
CA GLN A 51 1.74 13.19 -2.16
C GLN A 51 1.26 11.78 -2.51
N LYS A 52 2.19 10.82 -2.64
CA LYS A 52 1.83 9.41 -2.75
C LYS A 52 1.71 8.84 -1.34
N GLN A 53 0.59 8.19 -1.05
CA GLN A 53 0.37 7.46 0.19
C GLN A 53 0.20 5.98 -0.12
N LEU A 54 0.91 5.14 0.62
CA LEU A 54 0.83 3.68 0.49
C LEU A 54 0.55 3.09 1.87
N GLN A 55 -0.23 2.01 1.87
CA GLN A 55 -0.50 1.25 3.06
C GLN A 55 -0.55 -0.23 2.74
N VAL A 56 -0.02 -1.05 3.66
CA VAL A 56 -0.17 -2.50 3.64
C VAL A 56 -0.67 -2.96 4.99
N VAL A 57 -1.71 -3.78 4.94
CA VAL A 57 -2.33 -4.42 6.10
C VAL A 57 -1.92 -5.89 6.07
N CYS A 58 -1.28 -6.36 7.13
CA CYS A 58 -0.86 -7.76 7.25
C CYS A 58 -1.06 -8.29 8.67
N LEU A 59 -1.04 -9.61 8.82
CA LEU A 59 -1.03 -10.24 10.14
C LEU A 59 0.32 -10.00 10.84
N ARG A 60 0.28 -9.89 12.17
CA ARG A 60 1.49 -9.80 12.99
C ARG A 60 2.16 -11.15 13.20
N GLU A 61 1.33 -12.17 13.35
CA GLU A 61 1.78 -13.55 13.55
C GLU A 61 2.23 -14.16 12.24
N GLU A 62 3.14 -15.13 12.32
CA GLU A 62 3.57 -15.87 11.14
C GLU A 62 2.36 -16.56 10.47
N PRO A 63 2.25 -16.51 9.13
CA PRO A 63 3.32 -16.14 8.18
C PRO A 63 3.32 -14.65 7.77
N LYS A 64 2.66 -13.76 8.51
CA LYS A 64 2.47 -12.33 8.17
C LYS A 64 1.76 -12.12 6.83
N SER A 65 0.71 -12.89 6.57
CA SER A 65 -0.10 -12.79 5.36
C SER A 65 -0.57 -11.36 5.13
N VAL A 66 -0.44 -10.88 3.89
CA VAL A 66 -0.99 -9.59 3.47
C VAL A 66 -2.50 -9.76 3.27
N LEU A 67 -3.27 -8.93 3.98
CA LEU A 67 -4.73 -8.90 3.90
C LEU A 67 -5.19 -7.88 2.85
N GLY A 68 -4.52 -6.72 2.81
CA GLY A 68 -4.88 -5.64 1.90
C GLY A 68 -3.72 -4.69 1.62
N MET A 69 -3.82 -3.98 0.49
CA MET A 69 -2.87 -2.96 0.07
C MET A 69 -3.64 -1.77 -0.49
N HIS A 70 -3.23 -0.55 -0.12
CA HIS A 70 -3.84 0.69 -0.58
C HIS A 70 -2.78 1.62 -1.16
N ILE A 71 -3.12 2.34 -2.23
CA ILE A 71 -2.29 3.37 -2.83
C ILE A 71 -3.14 4.56 -3.26
N VAL A 72 -2.68 5.75 -2.92
CA VAL A 72 -3.15 7.02 -3.46
C VAL A 72 -1.98 7.68 -4.16
N GLY A 73 -2.07 7.89 -5.47
CA GLY A 73 -0.98 8.46 -6.26
C GLY A 73 -1.11 8.18 -7.76
N PRO A 74 -0.13 8.61 -8.57
CA PRO A 74 -0.12 8.35 -10.00
C PRO A 74 -0.04 6.85 -10.31
N ASN A 75 -0.79 6.43 -11.33
CA ASN A 75 -0.87 5.04 -11.80
C ASN A 75 -1.35 4.03 -10.73
N ALA A 76 -2.17 4.49 -9.77
CA ALA A 76 -2.65 3.67 -8.67
C ALA A 76 -3.40 2.40 -9.15
N ALA A 77 -4.20 2.50 -10.20
CA ALA A 77 -4.99 1.39 -10.73
C ALA A 77 -4.09 0.29 -11.32
N GLU A 78 -3.10 0.69 -12.12
CA GLU A 78 -2.15 -0.22 -12.76
C GLU A 78 -1.27 -0.92 -11.73
N VAL A 79 -0.79 -0.16 -10.73
CA VAL A 79 0.03 -0.70 -9.64
C VAL A 79 -0.78 -1.68 -8.79
N ILE A 80 -1.98 -1.30 -8.33
CA ILE A 80 -2.76 -2.15 -7.43
C ILE A 80 -3.29 -3.41 -8.12
N GLN A 81 -3.55 -3.36 -9.43
CA GLN A 81 -3.99 -4.53 -10.19
C GLN A 81 -2.94 -5.65 -10.18
N GLY A 82 -1.65 -5.31 -10.29
CA GLY A 82 -0.57 -6.30 -10.18
C GLY A 82 -0.50 -6.93 -8.78
N TYR A 83 -0.59 -6.12 -7.72
CA TYR A 83 -0.58 -6.61 -6.35
C TYR A 83 -1.84 -7.40 -5.97
N ALA A 84 -3.00 -7.10 -6.55
CA ALA A 84 -4.22 -7.87 -6.30
C ALA A 84 -4.04 -9.36 -6.64
N VAL A 85 -3.28 -9.67 -7.70
CA VAL A 85 -2.91 -11.06 -8.04
C VAL A 85 -2.04 -11.68 -6.95
N ALA A 86 -1.07 -10.94 -6.42
CA ALA A 86 -0.17 -11.42 -5.36
C ALA A 86 -0.90 -11.65 -4.02
N VAL A 87 -1.79 -10.73 -3.64
CA VAL A 87 -2.65 -10.86 -2.46
C VAL A 87 -3.56 -12.08 -2.61
N LYS A 88 -4.16 -12.28 -3.79
CA LYS A 88 -4.97 -13.47 -4.06
C LYS A 88 -4.17 -14.77 -4.00
N ALA A 89 -2.89 -14.72 -4.34
CA ALA A 89 -1.95 -15.84 -4.22
C ALA A 89 -1.43 -16.08 -2.79
N GLY A 90 -1.79 -15.24 -1.82
CA GLY A 90 -1.39 -15.39 -0.43
C GLY A 90 0.02 -14.88 -0.14
N ILE A 91 0.44 -13.78 -0.77
CA ILE A 91 1.74 -13.14 -0.49
C ILE A 91 1.88 -12.79 1.00
N THR A 92 3.06 -13.06 1.56
CA THR A 92 3.42 -12.63 2.91
C THR A 92 4.12 -11.28 2.89
N PHE A 93 4.06 -10.56 4.02
CA PHE A 93 4.80 -9.30 4.13
C PHE A 93 6.29 -9.51 3.88
N ASP A 94 6.88 -10.58 4.41
CA ASP A 94 8.31 -10.89 4.24
C ASP A 94 8.68 -11.17 2.77
N GLN A 95 7.78 -11.79 2.00
CA GLN A 95 7.95 -11.95 0.55
C GLN A 95 7.87 -10.60 -0.18
N LEU A 96 6.96 -9.72 0.24
CA LEU A 96 6.82 -8.38 -0.33
C LEU A 96 8.10 -7.55 -0.14
N ILE A 97 8.60 -7.41 1.09
CA ILE A 97 9.86 -6.67 1.36
C ILE A 97 11.13 -7.39 0.85
N GLY A 98 11.07 -8.70 0.65
CA GLY A 98 12.16 -9.48 0.05
C GLY A 98 12.28 -9.35 -1.48
N THR A 99 11.33 -8.69 -2.14
CA THR A 99 11.30 -8.55 -3.61
C THR A 99 12.18 -7.40 -4.08
N VAL A 100 12.95 -7.64 -5.16
CA VAL A 100 13.79 -6.60 -5.79
C VAL A 100 12.91 -5.58 -6.50
N ALA A 101 13.12 -4.30 -6.17
CA ALA A 101 12.36 -3.22 -6.76
C ALA A 101 12.93 -2.77 -8.12
N ILE A 102 12.03 -2.41 -9.04
CA ILE A 102 12.39 -1.78 -10.32
C ILE A 102 12.44 -0.26 -10.10
N HIS A 103 13.58 0.36 -10.43
CA HIS A 103 13.79 1.81 -10.26
C HIS A 103 13.98 2.52 -11.62
N PRO A 104 13.43 3.74 -11.81
CA PRO A 104 12.45 4.43 -10.96
C PRO A 104 11.03 3.95 -11.24
N CYS A 105 10.23 3.68 -10.19
CA CYS A 105 8.85 3.25 -10.36
C CYS A 105 7.97 3.62 -9.17
N SER A 106 6.71 4.04 -9.42
CA SER A 106 5.73 4.28 -8.34
C SER A 106 5.53 3.06 -7.42
N SER A 107 5.64 1.86 -7.97
CA SER A 107 5.44 0.59 -7.26
C SER A 107 6.59 0.25 -6.30
N GLU A 108 7.79 0.79 -6.53
CA GLU A 108 8.99 0.44 -5.75
C GLU A 108 8.86 0.74 -4.25
N GLU A 109 8.02 1.72 -3.91
CA GLU A 109 7.82 2.17 -2.51
C GLU A 109 7.07 1.15 -1.64
N PHE A 110 6.25 0.27 -2.24
CA PHE A 110 5.65 -0.85 -1.49
C PHE A 110 6.71 -1.84 -1.00
N LEU A 111 7.83 -1.95 -1.71
CA LEU A 111 8.90 -2.90 -1.39
C LEU A 111 9.91 -2.33 -0.37
N LYS A 112 9.85 -1.01 -0.11
CA LYS A 112 10.75 -0.31 0.82
C LYS A 112 10.11 0.04 2.17
N MET A 113 8.86 -0.34 2.42
CA MET A 113 8.15 0.10 3.63
C MET A 113 8.72 -0.55 4.91
N ARG A 114 8.87 0.25 5.97
CA ARG A 114 9.37 -0.19 7.28
C ARG A 114 8.54 0.33 8.46
N ILE A 115 7.96 1.51 8.29
CA ILE A 115 7.27 2.25 9.35
C ILE A 115 5.88 1.67 9.58
N THR A 116 5.57 1.39 10.84
CA THR A 116 4.26 0.86 11.23
C THR A 116 3.44 1.94 11.93
N LYS A 117 2.14 1.97 11.71
CA LYS A 117 1.25 2.94 12.37
C LYS A 117 1.35 2.92 13.90
N ARG A 118 1.58 1.72 14.47
CA ARG A 118 1.75 1.53 15.92
C ARG A 118 3.07 2.09 16.45
N SER A 119 4.12 2.16 15.63
CA SER A 119 5.41 2.70 16.07
C SER A 119 5.35 4.19 16.41
N GLY A 120 4.36 4.91 15.86
CA GLY A 120 4.25 6.36 16.02
C GLY A 120 5.35 7.15 15.29
N GLU A 121 6.21 6.48 14.53
CA GLU A 121 7.20 7.11 13.67
C GLU A 121 6.52 7.83 12.50
N ASP A 122 7.13 8.92 12.03
CA ASP A 122 6.60 9.72 10.93
C ASP A 122 6.77 8.97 9.59
N PRO A 123 5.68 8.62 8.88
CA PRO A 123 5.74 7.82 7.67
C PRO A 123 6.24 8.60 6.44
N ARG A 124 6.56 9.90 6.58
CA ARG A 124 7.12 10.70 5.50
C ARG A 124 8.55 10.25 5.19
N VAL A 125 8.81 9.84 3.96
CA VAL A 125 10.16 9.49 3.53
C VAL A 125 11.04 10.75 3.61
N GLN A 126 12.10 10.68 4.43
CA GLN A 126 13.15 11.69 4.42
C GLN A 126 13.70 11.78 3.01
N GLY A 127 13.85 13.01 2.49
CA GLY A 127 14.40 13.24 1.17
C GLY A 127 15.84 12.75 1.04
N CYS A 128 16.49 13.12 -0.06
CA CYS A 128 17.87 12.70 -0.39
C CYS A 128 18.95 13.12 0.65
N CYS A 129 18.57 13.81 1.72
CA CYS A 129 19.39 14.06 2.90
C CYS A 129 18.61 13.51 4.11
N GLY A 130 19.12 12.42 4.69
CA GLY A 130 18.59 11.85 5.94
C GLY A 130 18.61 12.81 7.12
#